data_AF-A0A2E9U499-F1
#
_entry.id   AF-A0A2E9U499-F1
#
_cell.length_a   1.000
_cell.length_b   1.000
_cell.length_c   1.000
_cell.angle_alpha   90.00
_cell.angle_beta   90.00
_cell.angle_gamma   90.00
#
_symmetry.space_group_name_H-M   'P 1'
#
loop_
_entity.id
_entity.type
_entity.pdbx_description
1 polymer ?
#
loop_
_entity_poly.entity_id
_entity_poly.type
_entity_poly.pdbx_seq_one_letter_code
_entity_poly.pdbx_strand_id
1 'polypeptide(L)' 'MVDLKNNRQYVGKLKSFDIHINVVLEDAEEHVDGQVKRKLGVIFLRGDTITIISPE' A
#
# COMPACT_ATOMS: atom_id res chain seq x y z
N MET A 1 4.57 2.75 4.68
CA MET A 1 4.82 1.99 3.42
C MET A 1 4.16 0.60 3.41
N VAL A 2 3.70 0.11 2.25
CA VAL A 2 3.14 -1.25 2.03
C VAL A 2 3.74 -1.88 0.77
N ASP A 3 4.37 -3.04 0.89
CA ASP A 3 4.95 -3.80 -0.23
C ASP A 3 4.07 -4.98 -0.63
N LEU A 4 3.84 -5.14 -1.93
CA LEU A 4 3.09 -6.26 -2.50
C LEU A 4 3.99 -7.29 -3.17
N LYS A 5 3.48 -8.53 -3.28
CA LYS A 5 4.14 -9.68 -3.93
C LYS A 5 4.61 -9.44 -5.38
N ASN A 6 4.06 -8.45 -6.06
CA ASN A 6 4.38 -8.12 -7.45
C ASN A 6 5.40 -6.98 -7.59
N ASN A 7 6.24 -6.77 -6.57
CA ASN A 7 7.24 -5.68 -6.51
C ASN A 7 6.63 -4.28 -6.67
N ARG A 8 5.35 -4.11 -6.31
CA ARG A 8 4.73 -2.80 -6.22
C ARG A 8 4.73 -2.35 -4.78
N GLN A 9 5.02 -1.07 -4.60
CA GLN A 9 5.03 -0.44 -3.31
C GLN A 9 3.96 0.66 -3.28
N TYR A 10 3.26 0.77 -2.17
CA TYR A 10 2.30 1.82 -1.92
C TYR A 10 2.70 2.59 -0.67
N VAL A 11 2.76 3.92 -0.81
CA VAL A 11 3.05 4.83 0.29
C VAL A 11 1.81 5.69 0.51
N GLY A 12 1.33 5.76 1.74
CA GLY A 12 0.14 6.51 2.09
C GLY A 12 -0.12 6.43 3.60
N LYS A 13 -1.16 7.14 4.05
CA LYS A 13 -1.60 7.09 5.45
C LYS A 13 -2.49 5.88 5.67
N LEU A 14 -2.10 5.01 6.59
CA LEU A 14 -2.94 3.89 7.02
C LEU A 14 -4.23 4.41 7.67
N LYS A 15 -5.37 4.14 7.05
CA LYS A 15 -6.69 4.55 7.53
C LYS A 15 -7.36 3.48 8.37
N SER A 16 -7.33 2.24 7.89
CA SER A 16 -7.91 1.08 8.57
C SER A 16 -7.32 -0.22 8.05
N PHE A 17 -7.45 -1.28 8.84
CA PHE A 17 -7.12 -2.65 8.44
C PHE A 17 -8.01 -3.66 9.19
N ASP A 18 -8.02 -4.91 8.72
CA ASP A 18 -8.74 -6.03 9.35
C ASP A 18 -7.83 -7.22 9.68
N ILE A 19 -8.42 -8.29 10.22
CA ILE A 19 -7.71 -9.54 10.59
C ILE A 19 -7.10 -10.28 9.39
N HIS A 20 -7.57 -9.99 8.17
CA HIS A 20 -7.04 -10.56 6.94
C HIS A 20 -5.92 -9.69 6.36
N ILE A 21 -5.55 -8.60 7.05
CA ILE A 21 -4.54 -7.64 6.61
C ILE A 21 -5.02 -6.91 5.35
N ASN A 22 -6.33 -6.84 5.09
CA ASN A 22 -6.81 -5.87 4.11
C ASN A 22 -6.53 -4.47 4.64
N VAL A 23 -6.08 -3.55 3.78
CA VAL A 23 -5.61 -2.23 4.19
C VAL A 23 -6.30 -1.15 3.36
N VAL A 24 -6.76 -0.10 4.02
CA VAL A 24 -7.16 1.14 3.37
C VAL A 24 -6.07 2.19 3.60
N LEU A 25 -5.54 2.75 2.51
CA LEU A 25 -4.63 3.89 2.55
C LEU A 25 -5.31 5.16 2.03
N GLU A 26 -5.07 6.29 2.70
CA GLU A 26 -5.37 7.65 2.22
C GLU A 26 -4.09 8.31 1.69
N ASP A 27 -4.23 9.34 0.85
CA ASP A 27 -3.11 10.06 0.23
C ASP A 27 -2.10 9.12 -0.47
N ALA A 28 -2.57 8.01 -1.04
CA ALA A 28 -1.72 6.93 -1.51
C ALA A 28 -1.03 7.23 -2.85
N GLU A 29 0.23 6.80 -2.95
CA GLU A 29 1.07 6.85 -4.14
C GLU A 29 1.53 5.43 -4.51
N GLU A 30 1.51 5.10 -5.80
CA GLU A 30 2.10 3.87 -6.32
C GLU A 30 3.56 4.12 -6.71
N HIS A 31 4.44 3.29 -6.16
CA HIS A 31 5.86 3.26 -6.45
C HIS A 31 6.21 1.97 -7.20
N VAL A 32 6.99 2.10 -8.28
CA VAL A 32 7.55 0.99 -9.05
C VAL A 32 9.03 1.25 -9.21
N ASP A 33 9.87 0.30 -8.84
CA ASP A 33 11.34 0.43 -8.88
C ASP A 33 11.86 1.68 -8.13
N GLY A 34 11.22 2.02 -7.00
CA GLY A 34 11.58 3.17 -6.16
C GLY A 34 11.19 4.54 -6.73
N GLN A 35 10.43 4.59 -7.82
CA GLN A 35 9.94 5.83 -8.42
C GLN A 35 8.43 5.95 -8.29
N VAL A 36 7.96 7.16 -7.98
CA VAL A 36 6.53 7.49 -7.98
C VAL A 36 5.98 7.36 -9.39
N LYS A 37 5.11 6.38 -9.59
CA LYS A 37 4.42 6.15 -10.87
C LYS A 37 3.18 7.02 -11.01
N ARG A 38 2.37 7.12 -9.94
CA ARG A 38 1.14 7.93 -9.91
C ARG A 38 0.59 8.09 -8.49
N LYS A 39 -0.20 9.14 -8.29
CA LYS A 39 -1.01 9.35 -7.08
C LYS A 39 -2.40 8.75 -7.27
N LEU A 40 -2.91 8.09 -6.25
CA LEU A 40 -4.16 7.33 -6.28
C LEU A 40 -5.19 7.83 -5.26
N GLY A 41 -4.78 8.59 -4.24
CA GLY A 41 -5.69 9.09 -3.22
C GLY A 41 -6.10 7.97 -2.25
N VAL A 42 -7.37 7.59 -2.22
CA VAL A 42 -7.85 6.51 -1.34
C VAL A 42 -7.80 5.17 -2.08
N ILE A 43 -7.09 4.19 -1.53
CA ILE A 43 -6.99 2.85 -2.11
C ILE A 43 -7.29 1.76 -1.09
N PHE A 44 -7.82 0.65 -1.61
CA PHE A 44 -8.00 -0.59 -0.87
C PHE A 44 -6.99 -1.62 -1.39
N LEU A 45 -6.23 -2.22 -0.48
CA LEU A 45 -5.25 -3.27 -0.74
C LEU A 45 -5.74 -4.57 -0.10
N ARG A 46 -5.72 -5.66 -0.87
CA ARG A 46 -6.15 -6.98 -0.42
C ARG A 46 -5.00 -7.67 0.32
N GLY A 47 -5.26 -8.16 1.53
CA GLY A 47 -4.20 -8.62 2.44
C GLY A 47 -3.40 -9.82 1.96
N ASP A 48 -3.98 -10.71 1.15
CA ASP A 48 -3.25 -11.84 0.54
C ASP A 48 -2.18 -11.40 -0.48
N THR A 49 -2.21 -10.15 -0.94
CA THR A 49 -1.19 -9.57 -1.84
C THR A 49 -0.07 -8.86 -1.09
N ILE A 50 -0.27 -8.56 0.20
CA ILE A 50 0.68 -7.79 1.02
C ILE A 50 1.78 -8.71 1.55
N THR A 51 3.00 -8.20 1.50
CA THR A 51 4.21 -8.87 1.99
C THR A 51 4.77 -8.16 3.21
N ILE A 52 4.83 -6.83 3.21
CA ILE A 52 5.36 -6.02 4.30
C ILE A 52 4.46 -4.80 4.50
N ILE A 53 4.25 -4.42 5.76
CA ILE A 53 3.72 -3.12 6.17
C ILE A 53 4.74 -2.51 7.11
N SER A 54 5.18 -1.29 6.81
CA SER A 54 6.19 -0.54 7.59
C SER A 54 5.68 0.87 7.91
N PRO A 55 5.95 1.43 9.11
CA PRO A 55 5.59 2.80 9.47
C PRO A 55 6.51 3.87 8.84
N GLU A 56 7.42 3.49 7.94
CA GLU A 56 8.18 4.43 7.09
C GLU A 56 7.29 5.32 6.22
#